data_AF-A0A9E0K2V9-F1
#
_entry.id   AF-A0A9E0K2V9-F1
#
_cell.length_a   1.000
_cell.length_b   1.000
_cell.length_c   1.000
_cell.angle_alpha   90.00
_cell.angle_beta   90.00
_cell.angle_gamma   90.00
#
_symmetry.space_group_name_H-M   'P 1'
#
loop_
_entity.id
_entity.type
_entity.pdbx_description
1 polymer ?
#
loop_
_entity_poly.entity_id
_entity_poly.type
_entity_poly.pdbx_seq_one_letter_code
_entity_poly.pdbx_strand_id
1 'polypeptide(L)'
;MSASFLIIINILLMIFFFVVAYMAIKYFLNQIEKYPKITLEEIYDSKKLRQKYGIENVVNPRDFGFDYKEVAYKSGKIQLYGWLIENKNSNKAIILSHGRGTNRLGVLRYLNLFKELRLNEEYNIFIPDLRNSGKSDSSKTFMGYCFGQDIYHTMVMLNNDYKLSNFILYGFSQGAIGSAIAAKFYNDQLRVKGIKIEKMILDSPVSNVKKKLKDDARKRKVPKFILSIVIRVFNIRVGGHLNKMHLAYLLRRIPTLLLQSKQDGATPYGMLMSEYNELSQNKNVILKVFENGTHTRIYPDYVDEYTKTVSDFLNVNQKEGKDG
;
A
#
# COMPACT_ATOMS: atom_id res chain seq x y z
N MET A 1 -2.95 -49.21 35.50
CA MET A 1 -3.72 -47.99 35.18
C MET A 1 -5.14 -48.40 34.82
N SER A 2 -6.17 -47.83 35.44
CA SER A 2 -7.56 -48.11 35.05
C SER A 2 -7.88 -47.48 33.70
N ALA A 3 -8.80 -48.08 32.94
CA ALA A 3 -9.22 -47.55 31.64
C ALA A 3 -9.72 -46.09 31.74
N SER A 4 -10.42 -45.75 32.82
CA SER A 4 -10.88 -44.38 33.10
C SER A 4 -9.72 -43.38 33.27
N PHE A 5 -8.61 -43.80 33.87
CA PHE A 5 -7.43 -42.94 34.04
C PHE A 5 -6.74 -42.66 32.70
N LEU A 6 -6.64 -43.66 31.81
CA LEU A 6 -6.11 -43.48 30.45
C LEU A 6 -7.00 -42.56 29.60
N ILE A 7 -8.32 -42.68 29.73
CA ILE A 7 -9.28 -41.80 29.06
C ILE A 7 -9.09 -40.35 29.52
N ILE A 8 -8.97 -40.12 30.83
CA ILE A 8 -8.73 -38.77 31.38
C ILE A 8 -7.42 -38.19 30.84
N ILE A 9 -6.33 -38.98 30.83
CA ILE A 9 -5.05 -38.53 30.27
C ILE A 9 -5.18 -38.16 28.79
N ASN A 10 -5.85 -38.99 27.97
CA ASN A 10 -6.05 -38.70 26.55
C ASN A 10 -6.88 -37.44 26.32
N ILE A 11 -7.92 -37.20 27.12
CA ILE A 11 -8.71 -35.97 27.05
C ILE A 11 -7.85 -34.76 27.40
N LEU A 12 -7.07 -34.83 28.49
CA LEU A 12 -6.17 -33.75 28.89
C LEU A 12 -5.11 -33.45 27.83
N LEU A 13 -4.52 -34.49 27.22
CA LEU A 13 -3.57 -34.33 26.10
C LEU A 13 -4.25 -33.69 24.89
N MET A 14 -5.46 -34.12 24.52
CA MET A 14 -6.22 -33.53 23.42
C MET A 14 -6.51 -32.04 23.66
N ILE A 15 -6.95 -31.69 24.87
CA ILE A 15 -7.16 -30.28 25.27
C ILE A 15 -5.85 -29.51 25.18
N PHE A 16 -4.75 -30.06 25.70
CA PHE A 16 -3.43 -29.44 25.63
C PHE A 16 -3.00 -29.18 24.18
N PHE A 17 -3.08 -30.17 23.29
CA PHE A 17 -2.75 -30.00 21.87
C PHE A 17 -3.67 -28.99 21.18
N PHE A 18 -4.96 -28.96 21.52
CA PHE A 18 -5.88 -27.97 21.00
C PHE A 18 -5.51 -26.54 21.43
N VAL A 19 -5.17 -26.34 22.70
CA VAL A 19 -4.71 -25.05 23.23
C VAL A 19 -3.41 -24.62 22.57
N VAL A 20 -2.44 -25.52 22.41
CA VAL A 20 -1.18 -25.25 21.70
C VAL A 20 -1.44 -24.87 20.23
N ALA A 21 -2.30 -25.60 19.53
CA ALA A 21 -2.67 -25.29 18.15
C ALA A 21 -3.37 -23.93 18.03
N TYR A 22 -4.32 -23.64 18.94
CA TYR A 22 -5.00 -22.35 19.00
C TYR A 22 -4.02 -21.19 19.23
N MET A 23 -3.09 -21.33 20.19
CA MET A 23 -2.06 -20.33 20.47
C MET A 23 -1.15 -20.12 19.25
N ALA A 24 -0.74 -21.19 18.57
CA ALA A 24 0.07 -21.11 17.36
C ALA A 24 -0.66 -20.38 16.22
N ILE A 25 -1.92 -20.74 15.95
CA ILE A 25 -2.76 -20.07 14.94
C ILE A 25 -2.91 -18.57 15.27
N LYS A 26 -3.21 -18.24 16.53
CA LYS A 26 -3.35 -16.86 17.00
C LYS A 26 -2.04 -16.08 16.85
N TYR A 27 -0.91 -16.69 17.18
CA TYR A 27 0.42 -16.11 17.00
C TYR A 27 0.69 -15.76 15.53
N PHE A 28 0.51 -16.70 14.61
CA PHE A 28 0.76 -16.45 13.18
C PHE A 28 -0.20 -15.42 12.58
N LEU A 29 -1.49 -15.45 12.95
CA LEU A 29 -2.45 -14.42 12.52
C LEU A 29 -2.06 -13.03 13.03
N ASN A 30 -1.62 -12.92 14.29
CA ASN A 30 -1.17 -11.65 14.84
C ASN A 30 0.07 -11.13 14.10
N GLN A 31 1.01 -11.99 13.71
CA GLN A 31 2.19 -11.57 12.94
C GLN A 31 1.85 -11.03 11.53
N ILE A 32 0.72 -11.45 10.97
CA ILE A 32 0.22 -10.98 9.67
C ILE A 32 -0.56 -9.66 9.83
N GLU A 33 -1.39 -9.58 10.88
CA GLU A 33 -2.41 -8.53 11.03
C GLU A 33 -2.03 -7.40 11.97
N LYS A 34 -1.19 -7.70 12.96
CA LYS A 34 -0.76 -6.77 14.00
C LYS A 34 0.72 -6.47 13.77
N TYR A 35 0.98 -5.21 13.50
CA TYR A 35 2.31 -4.64 13.53
C TYR A 35 2.21 -3.28 14.21
N PRO A 36 3.27 -2.83 14.91
CA PRO A 36 3.24 -1.56 15.62
C PRO A 36 2.92 -0.43 14.64
N LYS A 37 1.98 0.43 15.04
CA LYS A 37 1.75 1.70 14.36
C LYS A 37 3.00 2.55 14.53
N ILE A 38 3.45 3.18 13.44
CA ILE A 38 4.55 4.15 13.49
C ILE A 38 3.96 5.56 13.51
N THR A 39 4.18 6.31 14.59
CA THR A 39 3.69 7.70 14.71
C THR A 39 4.55 8.68 13.91
N LEU A 40 4.13 9.95 13.83
CA LEU A 40 4.96 10.98 13.19
C LEU A 40 6.17 11.30 14.08
N GLU A 41 5.95 11.40 15.40
CA GLU A 41 6.95 11.68 16.43
C GLU A 41 8.05 10.61 16.42
N GLU A 42 7.69 9.32 16.36
CA GLU A 42 8.67 8.23 16.26
C GLU A 42 9.61 8.36 15.05
N ILE A 43 9.12 8.88 13.91
CA ILE A 43 9.97 9.15 12.75
C ILE A 43 10.81 10.40 12.98
N TYR A 44 10.22 11.49 13.50
CA TYR A 44 10.96 12.73 13.75
C TYR A 44 12.13 12.54 14.71
N ASP A 45 11.94 11.73 15.74
CA ASP A 45 12.94 11.47 16.79
C ASP A 45 13.97 10.40 16.39
N SER A 46 13.78 9.72 15.25
CA SER A 46 14.64 8.63 14.80
C SER A 46 15.48 9.00 13.59
N LYS A 47 16.76 9.35 13.81
CA LYS A 47 17.75 9.59 12.74
C LYS A 47 17.79 8.45 11.72
N LYS A 48 17.71 7.19 12.18
CA LYS A 48 17.71 6.00 11.33
C LYS A 48 16.47 5.95 10.42
N LEU A 49 15.27 6.25 10.94
CA LEU A 49 14.06 6.27 10.12
C LEU A 49 14.08 7.44 9.14
N ARG A 50 14.52 8.63 9.56
CA ARG A 50 14.66 9.80 8.67
C ARG A 50 15.61 9.50 7.50
N GLN A 51 16.77 8.89 7.77
CA GLN A 51 17.73 8.50 6.73
C GLN A 51 17.16 7.43 5.79
N LYS A 52 16.48 6.41 6.34
CA LYS A 52 15.79 5.41 5.53
C LYS A 52 14.79 6.06 4.57
N TYR A 53 14.03 7.04 5.06
CA TYR A 53 13.02 7.76 4.31
C TYR A 53 13.57 8.94 3.47
N GLY A 54 14.87 9.26 3.54
CA GLY A 54 15.47 10.37 2.79
C GLY A 54 14.85 11.72 3.14
N ILE A 55 14.55 11.92 4.43
CA ILE A 55 13.88 13.11 4.98
C ILE A 55 14.66 13.70 6.16
N GLU A 56 16.00 13.60 6.14
CA GLU A 56 16.88 14.03 7.24
C GLU A 56 16.54 15.44 7.73
N ASN A 57 16.29 16.37 6.80
CA ASN A 57 15.96 17.76 7.09
C ASN A 57 14.52 18.14 6.68
N VAL A 58 13.65 17.15 6.48
CA VAL A 58 12.28 17.34 6.01
C VAL A 58 11.31 16.87 7.09
N VAL A 59 10.28 17.65 7.35
CA VAL A 59 9.23 17.37 8.33
C VAL A 59 7.83 17.46 7.72
N ASN A 60 7.63 18.26 6.67
CA ASN A 60 6.31 18.42 6.04
C ASN A 60 6.44 18.94 4.58
N PRO A 61 5.33 19.11 3.83
CA PRO A 61 5.38 19.60 2.46
C PRO A 61 6.02 20.98 2.26
N ARG A 62 6.04 21.86 3.27
CA ARG A 62 6.64 23.20 3.14
C ARG A 62 8.14 23.15 2.89
N ASP A 63 8.82 22.11 3.36
CA ASP A 63 10.27 21.93 3.12
C ASP A 63 10.59 21.68 1.64
N PHE A 64 9.58 21.34 0.82
CA PHE A 64 9.68 21.22 -0.63
C PHE A 64 9.21 22.50 -1.37
N GLY A 65 8.71 23.49 -0.63
CA GLY A 65 8.10 24.71 -1.15
C GLY A 65 6.60 24.58 -1.43
N PHE A 66 5.90 23.63 -0.80
CA PHE A 66 4.46 23.47 -0.96
C PHE A 66 3.69 23.88 0.30
N ASP A 67 2.72 24.78 0.13
CA ASP A 67 1.69 24.98 1.14
C ASP A 67 0.76 23.76 1.23
N TYR A 68 0.30 23.46 2.44
CA TYR A 68 -0.57 22.31 2.68
C TYR A 68 -1.55 22.56 3.81
N LYS A 69 -2.64 21.78 3.80
CA LYS A 69 -3.65 21.71 4.87
C LYS A 69 -3.65 20.33 5.51
N GLU A 70 -3.77 20.27 6.84
CA GLU A 70 -4.09 19.03 7.55
C GLU A 70 -5.59 18.76 7.39
N VAL A 71 -5.94 17.58 6.88
CA VAL A 71 -7.33 17.16 6.64
C VAL A 71 -7.63 15.97 7.52
N ALA A 72 -8.71 16.03 8.28
CA ALA A 72 -9.22 14.93 9.11
C ALA A 72 -10.52 14.39 8.50
N TYR A 73 -10.65 13.08 8.35
CA TYR A 73 -11.81 12.46 7.70
C TYR A 73 -12.04 11.03 8.20
N LYS A 74 -13.23 10.47 7.95
CA LYS A 74 -13.57 9.11 8.38
C LYS A 74 -13.43 8.09 7.27
N SER A 75 -12.91 6.91 7.61
CA SER A 75 -13.02 5.68 6.82
C SER A 75 -13.85 4.67 7.58
N GLY A 76 -15.16 4.67 7.33
CA GLY A 76 -16.12 3.98 8.19
C GLY A 76 -16.06 4.53 9.62
N LYS A 77 -15.67 3.68 10.59
CA LYS A 77 -15.53 4.07 12.00
C LYS A 77 -14.13 4.60 12.37
N ILE A 78 -13.16 4.50 11.46
CA ILE A 78 -11.75 4.85 11.70
C ILE A 78 -11.52 6.33 11.38
N GLN A 79 -10.86 7.06 12.28
CA GLN A 79 -10.37 8.41 12.02
C GLN A 79 -9.06 8.35 11.22
N LEU A 80 -9.07 9.01 10.07
CA LEU A 80 -7.89 9.21 9.23
C LEU A 80 -7.50 10.69 9.16
N TYR A 81 -6.25 10.91 8.80
CA TYR A 81 -5.67 12.22 8.58
C TYR A 81 -4.83 12.23 7.29
N GLY A 82 -4.56 13.40 6.74
CA GLY A 82 -3.68 13.54 5.58
C GLY A 82 -3.31 15.00 5.31
N TRP A 83 -2.34 15.19 4.42
CA TRP A 83 -1.98 16.51 3.91
C TRP A 83 -2.57 16.73 2.53
N LEU A 84 -3.22 17.87 2.33
CA LEU A 84 -3.69 18.34 1.04
C LEU A 84 -2.85 19.53 0.58
N ILE A 85 -2.17 19.39 -0.54
CA ILE A 85 -1.55 20.47 -1.30
C ILE A 85 -2.55 20.84 -2.39
N GLU A 86 -3.14 22.03 -2.27
CA GLU A 86 -4.24 22.45 -3.14
C GLU A 86 -3.75 23.09 -4.43
N ASN A 87 -4.39 22.69 -5.52
CA ASN A 87 -4.44 23.43 -6.76
C ASN A 87 -5.91 23.78 -7.03
N LYS A 88 -6.30 25.00 -6.64
CA LYS A 88 -7.69 25.48 -6.69
C LYS A 88 -8.27 25.55 -8.11
N ASN A 89 -7.42 25.52 -9.13
CA ASN A 89 -7.82 25.59 -10.54
C ASN A 89 -8.01 24.20 -11.17
N SER A 90 -7.88 23.12 -10.38
CA SER A 90 -7.97 21.74 -10.87
C SER A 90 -8.97 20.92 -10.07
N ASN A 91 -9.77 20.11 -10.78
CA ASN A 91 -10.60 19.06 -10.19
C ASN A 91 -9.89 17.69 -10.14
N LYS A 92 -8.60 17.66 -10.46
CA LYS A 92 -7.78 16.45 -10.48
C LYS A 92 -6.94 16.33 -9.22
N ALA A 93 -6.65 15.11 -8.80
CA ALA A 93 -5.80 14.85 -7.64
C ALA A 93 -4.92 13.62 -7.80
N ILE A 94 -3.71 13.67 -7.23
CA ILE A 94 -2.84 12.51 -7.04
C ILE A 94 -2.91 12.11 -5.56
N ILE A 95 -3.23 10.84 -5.27
CA ILE A 95 -3.24 10.30 -3.90
C ILE A 95 -2.00 9.44 -3.67
N LEU A 96 -1.17 9.82 -2.69
CA LEU A 96 0.12 9.17 -2.40
C LEU A 96 0.00 8.23 -1.21
N SER A 97 -0.20 6.96 -1.50
CA SER A 97 -0.51 5.94 -0.50
C SER A 97 0.74 5.21 -0.04
N HIS A 98 1.17 5.46 1.21
CA HIS A 98 2.35 4.83 1.80
C HIS A 98 2.18 3.31 2.00
N GLY A 99 3.31 2.64 2.27
CA GLY A 99 3.36 1.20 2.56
C GLY A 99 3.03 0.83 4.01
N ARG A 100 3.21 -0.45 4.35
CA ARG A 100 3.12 -0.95 5.73
C ARG A 100 4.30 -0.45 6.56
N GLY A 101 4.06 -0.11 7.83
CA GLY A 101 5.13 0.21 8.78
C GLY A 101 5.87 1.50 8.39
N THR A 102 5.09 2.48 7.95
CA THR A 102 5.49 3.86 7.67
C THR A 102 4.22 4.73 7.77
N ASN A 103 4.30 6.00 7.39
CA ASN A 103 3.19 6.94 7.34
C ASN A 103 3.42 7.95 6.20
N ARG A 104 2.66 9.05 6.14
CA ARG A 104 2.78 10.08 5.08
C ARG A 104 4.20 10.61 4.86
N LEU A 105 5.06 10.60 5.89
CA LEU A 105 6.46 11.02 5.78
C LEU A 105 7.28 10.13 4.86
N GLY A 106 6.96 8.83 4.81
CA GLY A 106 7.70 7.86 4.02
C GLY A 106 7.62 8.08 2.50
N VAL A 107 6.66 8.89 2.05
CA VAL A 107 6.45 9.23 0.64
C VAL A 107 6.72 10.72 0.33
N LEU A 108 7.15 11.52 1.32
CA LEU A 108 7.38 12.95 1.11
C LEU A 108 8.44 13.26 0.06
N ARG A 109 9.49 12.43 -0.05
CA ARG A 109 10.57 12.64 -1.04
C ARG A 109 10.06 12.73 -2.49
N TYR A 110 8.91 12.12 -2.78
CA TYR A 110 8.30 12.13 -4.11
C TYR A 110 7.69 13.49 -4.47
N LEU A 111 7.61 14.44 -3.52
CA LEU A 111 7.29 15.83 -3.82
C LEU A 111 8.36 16.51 -4.69
N ASN A 112 9.62 16.08 -4.64
CA ASN A 112 10.65 16.54 -5.58
C ASN A 112 10.30 16.15 -7.02
N LEU A 113 9.95 14.88 -7.24
CA LEU A 113 9.48 14.37 -8.53
C LEU A 113 8.29 15.21 -9.04
N PHE A 114 7.35 15.55 -8.16
CA PHE A 114 6.16 16.31 -8.57
C PHE A 114 6.47 17.75 -8.94
N LYS A 115 7.41 18.37 -8.23
CA LYS A 115 7.91 19.70 -8.54
C LYS A 115 8.66 19.71 -9.88
N GLU A 116 9.47 18.70 -10.13
CA GLU A 116 10.24 18.53 -11.37
C GLU A 116 9.33 18.33 -12.59
N LEU A 117 8.28 17.52 -12.43
CA LEU A 117 7.27 17.23 -13.45
C LEU A 117 6.09 18.21 -13.47
N ARG A 118 6.15 19.30 -12.66
CA ARG A 118 5.10 20.32 -12.52
C ARG A 118 3.69 19.76 -12.22
N LEU A 119 3.61 18.60 -11.59
CA LEU A 119 2.34 17.93 -11.31
C LEU A 119 1.46 18.73 -10.34
N ASN A 120 2.05 19.52 -9.44
CA ASN A 120 1.30 20.42 -8.56
C ASN A 120 0.57 21.55 -9.30
N GLU A 121 0.95 21.86 -10.55
CA GLU A 121 0.27 22.87 -11.38
C GLU A 121 -0.95 22.31 -12.11
N GLU A 122 -1.05 20.99 -12.23
CA GLU A 122 -2.17 20.30 -12.89
C GLU A 122 -3.06 19.53 -11.91
N TYR A 123 -2.52 19.12 -10.77
CA TYR A 123 -3.17 18.25 -9.80
C TYR A 123 -3.08 18.82 -8.39
N ASN A 124 -4.14 18.60 -7.62
CA ASN A 124 -4.05 18.58 -6.17
C ASN A 124 -3.22 17.37 -5.74
N ILE A 125 -2.51 17.45 -4.62
CA ILE A 125 -1.76 16.31 -4.09
C ILE A 125 -2.27 15.99 -2.69
N PHE A 126 -2.72 14.76 -2.48
CA PHE A 126 -3.18 14.29 -1.19
C PHE A 126 -2.30 13.16 -0.65
N ILE A 127 -1.77 13.34 0.56
CA ILE A 127 -0.87 12.39 1.21
C ILE A 127 -1.51 11.91 2.52
N PRO A 128 -2.29 10.81 2.50
CA PRO A 128 -2.92 10.27 3.70
C PRO A 128 -1.93 9.59 4.63
N ASP A 129 -2.22 9.66 5.93
CA ASP A 129 -1.95 8.55 6.83
C ASP A 129 -3.09 7.54 6.71
N LEU A 130 -2.83 6.37 6.11
CA LEU A 130 -3.79 5.27 6.12
C LEU A 130 -3.92 4.70 7.53
N ARG A 131 -4.89 3.81 7.77
CA ARG A 131 -5.09 3.25 9.12
C ARG A 131 -3.80 2.60 9.65
N ASN A 132 -3.58 2.68 10.96
CA ASN A 132 -2.38 2.17 11.65
C ASN A 132 -1.07 2.88 11.29
N SER A 133 -1.15 4.16 10.89
CA SER A 133 0.00 4.97 10.51
C SER A 133 -0.15 6.40 10.98
N GLY A 134 0.97 7.02 11.39
CA GLY A 134 1.09 8.45 11.67
C GLY A 134 0.06 8.95 12.67
N LYS A 135 -0.75 9.92 12.27
CA LYS A 135 -1.82 10.49 13.10
C LYS A 135 -3.13 9.68 13.09
N SER A 136 -3.31 8.80 12.11
CA SER A 136 -4.53 8.00 11.94
C SER A 136 -4.70 6.88 12.96
N ASP A 137 -5.94 6.49 13.22
CA ASP A 137 -6.28 5.47 14.22
C ASP A 137 -5.61 4.12 13.94
N SER A 138 -5.25 3.41 15.00
CA SER A 138 -4.69 2.05 14.93
C SER A 138 -5.76 1.05 14.50
N SER A 139 -5.52 0.31 13.42
CA SER A 139 -6.43 -0.75 12.95
C SER A 139 -5.72 -1.76 12.03
N LYS A 140 -6.25 -2.98 11.92
CA LYS A 140 -5.68 -4.00 11.04
C LYS A 140 -5.76 -3.58 9.56
N THR A 141 -4.71 -3.87 8.79
CA THR A 141 -4.62 -3.52 7.36
C THR A 141 -4.88 -4.68 6.40
N PHE A 142 -4.75 -5.92 6.88
CA PHE A 142 -4.96 -7.15 6.12
C PHE A 142 -4.24 -7.17 4.77
N MET A 143 -2.92 -6.92 4.79
CA MET A 143 -2.08 -6.95 3.58
C MET A 143 -2.54 -5.98 2.47
N GLY A 144 -3.07 -4.83 2.87
CA GLY A 144 -3.54 -3.77 1.96
C GLY A 144 -5.03 -3.83 1.60
N TYR A 145 -5.76 -4.88 1.99
CA TYR A 145 -7.22 -4.95 1.77
C TYR A 145 -7.95 -3.75 2.37
N CYS A 146 -7.63 -3.43 3.62
CA CYS A 146 -8.24 -2.31 4.32
C CYS A 146 -7.68 -0.94 3.89
N PHE A 147 -6.48 -0.89 3.33
CA PHE A 147 -5.99 0.33 2.67
C PHE A 147 -6.83 0.67 1.44
N GLY A 148 -7.34 -0.32 0.69
CA GLY A 148 -8.27 -0.06 -0.40
C GLY A 148 -9.57 0.61 0.05
N GLN A 149 -10.08 0.25 1.23
CA GLN A 149 -11.23 0.94 1.84
C GLN A 149 -10.88 2.38 2.26
N ASP A 150 -9.69 2.59 2.83
CA ASP A 150 -9.23 3.93 3.21
C ASP A 150 -9.10 4.84 2.00
N ILE A 151 -8.43 4.37 0.94
CA ILE A 151 -8.23 5.11 -0.32
C ILE A 151 -9.57 5.40 -1.01
N TYR A 152 -10.53 4.47 -0.95
CA TYR A 152 -11.91 4.73 -1.39
C TYR A 152 -12.53 5.91 -0.63
N HIS A 153 -12.51 5.90 0.70
CA HIS A 153 -13.07 7.00 1.50
C HIS A 153 -12.28 8.30 1.35
N THR A 154 -10.96 8.24 1.09
CA THR A 154 -10.15 9.40 0.71
C THR A 154 -10.71 10.06 -0.56
N MET A 155 -10.92 9.30 -1.64
CA MET A 155 -11.49 9.82 -2.88
C MET A 155 -12.89 10.40 -2.67
N VAL A 156 -13.73 9.72 -1.88
CA VAL A 156 -15.09 10.21 -1.57
C VAL A 156 -15.05 11.53 -0.78
N MET A 157 -14.18 11.64 0.23
CA MET A 157 -14.01 12.87 0.99
C MET A 157 -13.51 14.01 0.08
N LEU A 158 -12.47 13.77 -0.71
CA LEU A 158 -11.93 14.77 -1.64
C LEU A 158 -12.96 15.22 -2.67
N ASN A 159 -13.84 14.32 -3.11
CA ASN A 159 -14.93 14.65 -4.01
C ASN A 159 -16.01 15.52 -3.35
N ASN A 160 -16.46 15.13 -2.15
CA ASN A 160 -17.52 15.84 -1.46
C ASN A 160 -17.09 17.25 -1.02
N ASP A 161 -15.91 17.33 -0.38
CA ASP A 161 -15.49 18.51 0.37
C ASP A 161 -14.65 19.46 -0.49
N TYR A 162 -13.92 18.94 -1.48
CA TYR A 162 -13.00 19.70 -2.33
C TYR A 162 -13.33 19.65 -3.83
N LYS A 163 -14.45 19.01 -4.21
CA LYS A 163 -14.93 18.92 -5.61
C LYS A 163 -13.94 18.26 -6.58
N LEU A 164 -13.08 17.37 -6.07
CA LEU A 164 -12.13 16.62 -6.88
C LEU A 164 -12.79 15.35 -7.43
N SER A 165 -12.69 15.11 -8.74
CA SER A 165 -13.42 14.00 -9.40
C SER A 165 -12.51 13.07 -10.19
N ASN A 166 -11.31 13.50 -10.55
CA ASN A 166 -10.38 12.75 -11.38
C ASN A 166 -9.11 12.43 -10.59
N PHE A 167 -8.80 11.15 -10.42
CA PHE A 167 -7.75 10.71 -9.51
C PHE A 167 -6.67 9.90 -10.22
N ILE A 168 -5.42 10.17 -9.85
CA ILE A 168 -4.29 9.26 -10.05
C ILE A 168 -3.97 8.63 -8.70
N LEU A 169 -3.93 7.30 -8.64
CA LEU A 169 -3.52 6.59 -7.43
C LEU A 169 -2.05 6.22 -7.53
N TYR A 170 -1.23 6.78 -6.64
CA TYR A 170 0.19 6.50 -6.56
C TYR A 170 0.47 5.77 -5.24
N GLY A 171 0.64 4.45 -5.31
CA GLY A 171 0.77 3.62 -4.13
C GLY A 171 2.11 2.90 -4.04
N PHE A 172 2.59 2.72 -2.80
CA PHE A 172 3.83 2.04 -2.47
C PHE A 172 3.55 0.78 -1.63
N SER A 173 4.13 -0.37 -1.98
CA SER A 173 3.99 -1.60 -1.18
C SER A 173 2.52 -1.98 -0.90
N GLN A 174 2.08 -2.00 0.36
CA GLN A 174 0.67 -2.22 0.71
C GLN A 174 -0.26 -1.12 0.22
N GLY A 175 0.20 0.13 0.10
CA GLY A 175 -0.55 1.22 -0.51
C GLY A 175 -0.77 1.01 -2.01
N ALA A 176 0.15 0.31 -2.67
CA ALA A 176 0.04 -0.03 -4.10
C ALA A 176 -1.07 -1.06 -4.36
N ILE A 177 -1.06 -2.19 -3.64
CA ILE A 177 -2.17 -3.15 -3.73
C ILE A 177 -3.48 -2.54 -3.19
N GLY A 178 -3.41 -1.69 -2.17
CA GLY A 178 -4.56 -0.95 -1.67
C GLY A 178 -5.20 -0.09 -2.75
N SER A 179 -4.40 0.62 -3.54
CA SER A 179 -4.87 1.42 -4.69
C SER A 179 -5.56 0.56 -5.74
N ALA A 180 -4.96 -0.59 -6.10
CA ALA A 180 -5.57 -1.54 -7.04
C ALA A 180 -6.88 -2.14 -6.50
N ILE A 181 -6.97 -2.42 -5.20
CA ILE A 181 -8.18 -2.89 -4.53
C ILE A 181 -9.26 -1.80 -4.53
N ALA A 182 -8.91 -0.55 -4.19
CA ALA A 182 -9.84 0.58 -4.23
C ALA A 182 -10.47 0.70 -5.64
N ALA A 183 -9.61 0.69 -6.65
CA ALA A 183 -9.99 0.81 -8.05
C ALA A 183 -10.87 -0.35 -8.54
N LYS A 184 -10.64 -1.58 -8.05
CA LYS A 184 -11.39 -2.76 -8.51
C LYS A 184 -12.66 -3.04 -7.71
N PHE A 185 -12.60 -3.01 -6.39
CA PHE A 185 -13.70 -3.47 -5.53
C PHE A 185 -14.75 -2.38 -5.29
N TYR A 186 -14.37 -1.11 -5.42
CA TYR A 186 -15.27 0.03 -5.19
C TYR A 186 -15.61 0.79 -6.48
N ASN A 187 -15.28 0.24 -7.65
CA ASN A 187 -15.47 0.89 -8.95
C ASN A 187 -16.90 1.39 -9.16
N ASP A 188 -17.90 0.57 -8.85
CA ASP A 188 -19.29 0.91 -9.13
C ASP A 188 -19.78 2.02 -8.20
N GLN A 189 -19.39 1.98 -6.93
CA GLN A 189 -19.66 3.03 -5.95
C GLN A 189 -18.96 4.35 -6.31
N LEU A 190 -17.75 4.29 -6.86
CA LEU A 190 -17.02 5.47 -7.34
C LEU A 190 -17.72 6.08 -8.56
N ARG A 191 -18.14 5.25 -9.52
CA ARG A 191 -18.86 5.70 -10.74
C ARG A 191 -20.16 6.40 -10.42
N VAL A 192 -20.95 5.88 -9.48
CA VAL A 192 -22.22 6.52 -9.04
C VAL A 192 -21.96 7.92 -8.45
N LYS A 193 -20.79 8.15 -7.86
CA LYS A 193 -20.38 9.44 -7.29
C LYS A 193 -19.70 10.37 -8.32
N GLY A 194 -19.62 9.97 -9.59
CA GLY A 194 -18.88 10.74 -10.61
C GLY A 194 -17.37 10.77 -10.37
N ILE A 195 -16.83 9.83 -9.58
CA ILE A 195 -15.40 9.73 -9.29
C ILE A 195 -14.76 8.79 -10.32
N LYS A 196 -13.69 9.26 -10.95
CA LYS A 196 -12.92 8.54 -11.97
C LYS A 196 -11.48 8.37 -11.51
N ILE A 197 -10.95 7.16 -11.71
CA ILE A 197 -9.51 6.88 -11.59
C ILE A 197 -8.93 6.85 -12.99
N GLU A 198 -8.03 7.78 -13.30
CA GLU A 198 -7.46 7.96 -14.64
C GLU A 198 -6.27 7.06 -14.88
N LYS A 199 -5.35 7.00 -13.91
CA LYS A 199 -4.12 6.22 -13.97
C LYS A 199 -3.75 5.69 -12.59
N MET A 200 -2.96 4.62 -12.54
CA MET A 200 -2.34 4.13 -11.31
C MET A 200 -0.83 3.99 -11.49
N ILE A 201 -0.05 4.36 -10.48
CA ILE A 201 1.39 4.11 -10.40
C ILE A 201 1.62 3.27 -9.14
N LEU A 202 2.07 2.03 -9.32
CA LEU A 202 2.23 1.06 -8.25
C LEU A 202 3.70 0.70 -8.11
N ASP A 203 4.34 1.22 -7.06
CA ASP A 203 5.75 1.01 -6.76
C ASP A 203 5.93 -0.10 -5.72
N SER A 204 6.74 -1.10 -6.08
CA SER A 204 7.07 -2.24 -5.24
C SER A 204 5.82 -2.93 -4.66
N PRO A 205 4.78 -3.25 -5.46
CA PRO A 205 3.49 -3.67 -4.94
C PRO A 205 3.56 -5.05 -4.26
N VAL A 206 2.73 -5.26 -3.25
CA VAL A 206 2.37 -6.62 -2.85
C VAL A 206 1.56 -7.25 -3.98
N SER A 207 2.22 -8.01 -4.85
CA SER A 207 1.61 -8.45 -6.11
C SER A 207 0.55 -9.54 -5.96
N ASN A 208 0.72 -10.45 -4.98
CA ASN A 208 -0.26 -11.49 -4.68
C ASN A 208 -0.25 -11.83 -3.18
N VAL A 209 -1.33 -11.51 -2.48
CA VAL A 209 -1.41 -11.66 -1.02
C VAL A 209 -1.38 -13.13 -0.60
N LYS A 210 -2.07 -14.01 -1.32
CA LYS A 210 -2.10 -15.44 -0.99
C LYS A 210 -0.74 -16.10 -1.18
N LYS A 211 -0.04 -15.80 -2.28
CA LYS A 211 1.34 -16.27 -2.53
C LYS A 211 2.28 -15.72 -1.47
N LYS A 212 2.17 -14.43 -1.10
CA LYS A 212 2.97 -13.81 -0.04
C LYS A 212 2.78 -14.46 1.33
N LEU A 213 1.54 -14.73 1.74
CA LEU A 213 1.24 -15.42 2.99
C LEU A 213 1.86 -16.81 3.04
N LYS A 214 1.77 -17.58 1.94
CA LYS A 214 2.41 -18.90 1.84
C LYS A 214 3.93 -18.78 1.89
N ASP A 215 4.52 -17.81 1.22
CA ASP A 215 5.96 -17.60 1.20
C ASP A 215 6.53 -17.23 2.57
N ASP A 216 5.88 -16.29 3.27
CA ASP A 216 6.25 -15.90 4.63
C ASP A 216 6.12 -17.06 5.61
N ALA A 217 5.07 -17.87 5.47
CA ALA A 217 4.87 -19.06 6.27
C ALA A 217 5.97 -20.13 6.02
N ARG A 218 6.38 -20.34 4.77
CA ARG A 218 7.51 -21.25 4.45
C ARG A 218 8.81 -20.76 5.07
N LYS A 219 9.14 -19.48 4.93
CA LYS A 219 10.36 -18.87 5.51
C LYS A 219 10.41 -19.04 7.03
N ARG A 220 9.24 -19.01 7.69
CA ARG A 220 9.09 -19.20 9.14
C ARG A 220 8.86 -20.66 9.55
N LYS A 221 8.96 -21.61 8.61
CA LYS A 221 8.77 -23.05 8.85
C LYS A 221 7.42 -23.38 9.52
N VAL A 222 6.36 -22.66 9.16
CA VAL A 222 5.03 -22.88 9.72
C VAL A 222 4.46 -24.22 9.22
N PRO A 223 3.97 -25.10 10.12
CA PRO A 223 3.33 -26.36 9.72
C PRO A 223 2.15 -26.16 8.76
N LYS A 224 2.02 -27.04 7.75
CA LYS A 224 1.02 -26.91 6.68
C LYS A 224 -0.43 -26.85 7.19
N PHE A 225 -0.77 -27.63 8.22
CA PHE A 225 -2.12 -27.63 8.81
C PHE A 225 -2.45 -26.32 9.53
N ILE A 226 -1.47 -25.68 10.17
CA ILE A 226 -1.64 -24.36 10.78
C ILE A 226 -1.84 -23.32 9.67
N LEU A 227 -1.01 -23.38 8.62
CA LEU A 227 -1.13 -22.46 7.49
C LEU A 227 -2.49 -22.55 6.80
N SER A 228 -3.06 -23.74 6.62
CA SER A 228 -4.37 -23.90 5.98
C SER A 228 -5.48 -23.23 6.80
N ILE A 229 -5.44 -23.36 8.13
CA ILE A 229 -6.39 -22.69 9.04
C ILE A 229 -6.17 -21.18 9.02
N VAL A 230 -4.93 -20.71 9.10
CA VAL A 230 -4.58 -19.28 9.02
C VAL A 230 -5.10 -18.66 7.73
N ILE A 231 -4.89 -19.31 6.58
CA ILE A 231 -5.40 -18.86 5.27
C ILE A 231 -6.94 -18.80 5.26
N ARG A 232 -7.62 -19.81 5.82
CA ARG A 232 -9.08 -19.84 5.88
C ARG A 232 -9.62 -18.69 6.74
N VAL A 233 -9.06 -18.49 7.93
CA VAL A 233 -9.44 -17.39 8.84
C VAL A 233 -9.14 -16.03 8.21
N PHE A 234 -7.96 -15.86 7.60
CA PHE A 234 -7.62 -14.64 6.89
C PHE A 234 -8.61 -14.35 5.76
N ASN A 235 -8.97 -15.36 4.96
CA ASN A 235 -9.96 -15.21 3.88
C ASN A 235 -11.32 -14.72 4.41
N ILE A 236 -11.79 -15.26 5.54
CA ILE A 236 -13.02 -14.79 6.19
C ILE A 236 -12.90 -13.31 6.59
N ARG A 237 -11.75 -12.91 7.15
CA ARG A 237 -11.51 -11.52 7.61
C ARG A 237 -11.45 -10.50 6.47
N VAL A 238 -11.09 -10.93 5.27
CA VAL A 238 -11.14 -10.11 4.05
C VAL A 238 -12.42 -10.34 3.23
N GLY A 239 -13.51 -10.78 3.86
CA GLY A 239 -14.82 -10.92 3.21
C GLY A 239 -14.86 -12.00 2.11
N GLY A 240 -14.00 -13.01 2.19
CA GLY A 240 -13.88 -14.05 1.15
C GLY A 240 -13.07 -13.61 -0.08
N HIS A 241 -12.43 -12.43 -0.05
CA HIS A 241 -11.72 -11.88 -1.20
C HIS A 241 -10.25 -12.29 -1.35
N LEU A 242 -9.69 -13.17 -0.51
CA LEU A 242 -8.25 -13.49 -0.57
C LEU A 242 -7.79 -13.97 -1.95
N ASN A 243 -8.60 -14.79 -2.62
CA ASN A 243 -8.29 -15.28 -3.97
C ASN A 243 -8.38 -14.20 -5.06
N LYS A 244 -8.90 -13.01 -4.73
CA LYS A 244 -9.03 -11.85 -5.63
C LYS A 244 -8.00 -10.75 -5.30
N MET A 245 -7.21 -10.91 -4.24
CA MET A 245 -6.20 -9.94 -3.79
C MET A 245 -4.86 -10.19 -4.47
N HIS A 246 -4.84 -10.07 -5.80
CA HIS A 246 -3.63 -10.19 -6.61
C HIS A 246 -3.76 -9.38 -7.91
N LEU A 247 -2.64 -8.90 -8.44
CA LEU A 247 -2.63 -7.89 -9.50
C LEU A 247 -3.27 -8.40 -10.81
N ALA A 248 -3.10 -9.67 -11.17
CA ALA A 248 -3.72 -10.22 -12.38
C ALA A 248 -5.26 -10.12 -12.37
N TYR A 249 -5.88 -10.21 -11.19
CA TYR A 249 -7.33 -10.00 -11.05
C TYR A 249 -7.72 -8.52 -10.94
N LEU A 250 -6.92 -7.73 -10.20
CA LEU A 250 -7.24 -6.35 -9.86
C LEU A 250 -7.04 -5.39 -11.04
N LEU A 251 -5.98 -5.60 -11.83
CA LEU A 251 -5.60 -4.73 -12.93
C LEU A 251 -6.30 -5.16 -14.22
N ARG A 252 -7.24 -4.34 -14.69
CA ARG A 252 -8.01 -4.65 -15.91
C ARG A 252 -8.02 -3.50 -16.91
N ARG A 253 -8.69 -2.40 -16.58
CA ARG A 253 -9.00 -1.34 -17.54
C ARG A 253 -8.24 -0.04 -17.32
N ILE A 254 -7.88 0.25 -16.08
CA ILE A 254 -7.23 1.53 -15.73
C ILE A 254 -5.74 1.43 -16.13
N PRO A 255 -5.23 2.38 -16.94
CA PRO A 255 -3.81 2.46 -17.23
C PRO A 255 -2.98 2.41 -15.95
N THR A 256 -2.04 1.48 -15.89
CA THR A 256 -1.26 1.19 -14.68
C THR A 256 0.22 1.05 -15.03
N LEU A 257 1.06 1.82 -14.35
CA LEU A 257 2.50 1.64 -14.34
C LEU A 257 2.91 0.83 -13.11
N LEU A 258 3.55 -0.32 -13.34
CA LEU A 258 4.18 -1.14 -12.32
C LEU A 258 5.68 -0.82 -12.28
N LEU A 259 6.17 -0.46 -11.11
CA LEU A 259 7.59 -0.17 -10.86
C LEU A 259 8.13 -1.21 -9.89
N GLN A 260 9.18 -1.93 -10.29
CA GLN A 260 9.73 -3.01 -9.48
C GLN A 260 11.25 -3.09 -9.58
N SER A 261 11.93 -3.33 -8.46
CA SER A 261 13.34 -3.72 -8.46
C SER A 261 13.51 -5.24 -8.43
N LYS A 262 14.54 -5.76 -9.12
CA LYS A 262 14.97 -7.17 -9.00
C LYS A 262 15.52 -7.51 -7.60
N GLN A 263 16.04 -6.53 -6.87
CA GLN A 263 16.64 -6.72 -5.53
C GLN A 263 15.64 -6.52 -4.37
N ASP A 264 14.35 -6.36 -4.67
CA ASP A 264 13.33 -6.18 -3.65
C ASP A 264 13.10 -7.49 -2.85
N GLY A 265 13.65 -7.54 -1.65
CA GLY A 265 13.47 -8.67 -0.74
C GLY A 265 12.11 -8.74 -0.04
N ALA A 266 11.33 -7.64 -0.01
CA ALA A 266 10.06 -7.58 0.71
C ALA A 266 8.87 -7.95 -0.19
N THR A 267 8.89 -7.51 -1.44
CA THR A 267 7.95 -7.91 -2.51
C THR A 267 8.74 -8.48 -3.67
N PRO A 268 9.03 -9.80 -3.65
CA PRO A 268 9.97 -10.42 -4.58
C PRO A 268 9.57 -10.25 -6.05
N TYR A 269 10.54 -9.84 -6.87
CA TYR A 269 10.39 -9.67 -8.32
C TYR A 269 9.73 -10.88 -9.00
N GLY A 270 10.18 -12.09 -8.71
CA GLY A 270 9.61 -13.31 -9.29
C GLY A 270 8.11 -13.50 -8.98
N MET A 271 7.63 -13.01 -7.84
CA MET A 271 6.20 -13.04 -7.53
C MET A 271 5.43 -12.07 -8.41
N LEU A 272 5.95 -10.84 -8.61
CA LEU A 272 5.35 -9.88 -9.55
C LEU A 272 5.34 -10.43 -10.98
N MET A 273 6.45 -11.00 -11.46
CA MET A 273 6.52 -11.54 -12.82
C MET A 273 5.49 -12.65 -13.06
N SER A 274 5.22 -13.48 -12.05
CA SER A 274 4.15 -14.49 -12.18
C SER A 274 2.76 -13.88 -12.40
N GLU A 275 2.47 -12.71 -11.82
CA GLU A 275 1.22 -11.99 -12.05
C GLU A 275 1.25 -11.22 -13.37
N TYR A 276 2.38 -10.62 -13.72
CA TYR A 276 2.52 -9.83 -14.94
C TYR A 276 2.42 -10.70 -16.20
N ASN A 277 2.90 -11.94 -16.15
CA ASN A 277 2.76 -12.89 -17.27
C ASN A 277 1.28 -13.15 -17.60
N GLU A 278 0.40 -13.23 -16.58
CA GLU A 278 -1.05 -13.35 -16.76
C GLU A 278 -1.67 -12.05 -17.32
N LEU A 279 -1.03 -10.91 -17.06
CA LEU A 279 -1.42 -9.58 -17.57
C LEU A 279 -0.77 -9.21 -18.91
N SER A 280 0.08 -10.05 -19.48
CA SER A 280 0.94 -9.69 -20.63
C SER A 280 0.18 -9.19 -21.87
N GLN A 281 -1.07 -9.63 -22.05
CA GLN A 281 -1.94 -9.18 -23.15
C GLN A 281 -2.71 -7.88 -22.83
N ASN A 282 -2.65 -7.41 -21.58
CA ASN A 282 -3.31 -6.20 -21.15
C ASN A 282 -2.44 -4.98 -21.44
N LYS A 283 -2.70 -4.34 -22.59
CA LYS A 283 -2.01 -3.11 -23.03
C LYS A 283 -2.12 -1.93 -22.06
N ASN A 284 -3.04 -1.97 -21.10
CA ASN A 284 -3.17 -0.93 -20.08
C ASN A 284 -2.13 -1.06 -18.95
N VAL A 285 -1.40 -2.17 -18.86
CA VAL A 285 -0.42 -2.40 -17.79
C VAL A 285 0.98 -2.34 -18.38
N ILE A 286 1.77 -1.38 -17.93
CA ILE A 286 3.17 -1.21 -18.31
C ILE A 286 4.02 -1.60 -17.11
N LEU A 287 5.04 -2.44 -17.32
CA LEU A 287 6.01 -2.80 -16.30
C LEU A 287 7.37 -2.16 -16.63
N LYS A 288 7.92 -1.45 -15.67
CA LYS A 288 9.32 -1.03 -15.66
C LYS A 288 10.05 -1.74 -14.52
N VAL A 289 11.12 -2.45 -14.88
CA VAL A 289 11.99 -3.17 -13.96
C VAL A 289 13.31 -2.42 -13.82
N PHE A 290 13.79 -2.30 -12.59
CA PHE A 290 15.08 -1.71 -12.23
C PHE A 290 16.01 -2.82 -11.70
N GLU A 291 17.31 -2.73 -12.03
CA GLU A 291 18.28 -3.76 -11.64
C GLU A 291 18.56 -3.75 -10.13
N ASN A 292 18.75 -2.56 -9.55
CA ASN A 292 18.99 -2.37 -8.13
C ASN A 292 17.81 -1.63 -7.48
N GLY A 293 17.94 -1.30 -6.20
CA GLY A 293 16.92 -0.60 -5.43
C GLY A 293 16.30 -1.50 -4.38
N THR A 294 16.44 -1.13 -3.12
CA THR A 294 15.73 -1.85 -2.05
C THR A 294 14.23 -1.54 -2.09
N HIS A 295 13.43 -2.28 -1.33
CA HIS A 295 11.96 -2.12 -1.32
C HIS A 295 11.53 -0.65 -1.11
N THR A 296 10.73 -0.10 -2.02
CA THR A 296 10.25 1.32 -2.01
C THR A 296 11.39 2.36 -2.02
N ARG A 297 12.55 2.00 -2.57
CA ARG A 297 13.75 2.85 -2.69
C ARG A 297 14.21 3.01 -4.14
N ILE A 298 13.36 2.69 -5.12
CA ILE A 298 13.72 2.79 -6.54
C ILE A 298 14.05 4.25 -6.91
N TYR A 299 13.15 5.19 -6.61
CA TYR A 299 13.33 6.61 -6.96
C TYR A 299 14.66 7.23 -6.48
N PRO A 300 15.05 7.16 -5.20
CA PRO A 300 16.32 7.75 -4.75
C PRO A 300 17.56 7.07 -5.35
N ASP A 301 17.44 5.82 -5.80
CA ASP A 301 18.55 5.06 -6.35
C ASP A 301 18.62 5.20 -7.90
N TYR A 302 17.54 5.69 -8.55
CA TYR A 302 17.38 5.84 -10.00
C TYR A 302 16.61 7.11 -10.37
N VAL A 303 17.03 8.29 -9.89
CA VAL A 303 16.26 9.54 -10.02
C VAL A 303 15.85 9.81 -11.47
N ASP A 304 16.80 9.91 -12.40
CA ASP A 304 16.51 10.31 -13.79
C ASP A 304 15.65 9.28 -14.52
N GLU A 305 16.00 7.99 -14.40
CA GLU A 305 15.28 6.91 -15.06
C GLU A 305 13.85 6.76 -14.51
N TYR A 306 13.68 6.90 -13.19
CA TYR A 306 12.38 6.86 -12.55
C TYR A 306 11.53 8.07 -12.94
N THR A 307 12.12 9.28 -12.89
CA THR A 307 11.45 10.52 -13.32
C THR A 307 11.00 10.40 -14.77
N LYS A 308 11.88 9.97 -15.68
CA LYS A 308 11.53 9.75 -17.09
C LYS A 308 10.41 8.73 -17.26
N THR A 309 10.49 7.59 -16.57
CA THR A 309 9.46 6.55 -16.65
C THR A 309 8.09 7.08 -16.20
N VAL A 310 8.05 7.84 -15.10
CA VAL A 310 6.80 8.43 -14.59
C VAL A 310 6.29 9.53 -15.55
N SER A 311 7.18 10.38 -16.06
CA SER A 311 6.86 11.44 -17.02
C SER A 311 6.24 10.88 -18.30
N ASP A 312 6.89 9.87 -18.90
CA ASP A 312 6.43 9.20 -20.11
C ASP A 312 5.05 8.56 -19.89
N PHE A 313 4.85 7.88 -18.76
CA PHE A 313 3.56 7.27 -18.44
C PHE A 313 2.45 8.29 -18.20
N LEU A 314 2.78 9.42 -17.56
CA LEU A 314 1.81 10.48 -17.31
C LEU A 314 1.54 11.34 -18.55
N ASN A 315 2.40 11.29 -19.58
CA ASN A 315 2.42 12.17 -20.76
C ASN A 315 2.64 13.64 -20.35
N VAL A 316 3.60 13.89 -19.47
CA VAL A 316 3.98 15.24 -19.03
C VAL A 316 5.42 15.53 -19.43
N ASN A 317 5.76 16.80 -19.63
CA ASN A 317 7.11 17.23 -19.98
C ASN A 317 7.96 17.45 -18.72
N GLN A 318 9.23 17.06 -18.77
CA GLN A 318 10.21 17.41 -17.74
C GLN A 318 10.58 18.89 -17.85
N LYS A 319 11.06 19.49 -16.77
CA LYS A 319 11.82 20.73 -16.86
C LYS A 319 13.00 20.52 -17.80
N GLU A 320 13.12 21.30 -18.87
CA GLU A 320 14.41 21.48 -19.53
C GLU A 320 15.36 22.01 -18.45
N GLY A 321 16.42 21.25 -18.17
CA GLY A 321 17.47 21.69 -17.27
C GLY A 321 18.03 23.00 -17.77
N LYS A 322 18.16 23.99 -16.88
CA LYS A 322 19.03 25.12 -17.16
C LYS A 322 20.44 24.57 -17.32
N ASP A 323 20.97 24.61 -18.54
CA ASP A 323 22.40 24.74 -18.73
C ASP A 323 22.85 26.00 -17.98
N GLY A 324 23.79 25.81 -17.06
CA GLY A 324 24.40 26.84 -16.22
C GLY A 324 25.67 26.32 -15.60
#